data_AF-A0A9R0IX34-F1
#
_entry.id   AF-A0A9R0IX34-F1
#
_cell.length_a   1.000
_cell.length_b   1.000
_cell.length_c   1.000
_cell.angle_alpha   90.00
_cell.angle_beta   90.00
_cell.angle_gamma   90.00
#
_symmetry.space_group_name_H-M   'P 1'
#
loop_
_entity.id
_entity.type
_entity.pdbx_description
1 polymer ?
#
loop_
_entity_poly.entity_id
_entity_poly.type
_entity_poly.pdbx_seq_one_letter_code
_entity_poly.pdbx_strand_id
1 'polypeptide(L)'
;MDVKCVMLTSITPKLHKTFINLDAYQIISELKNMFQDQAKIKRFETQRLILQTKINKGEPVSAHVLKMIGLFKNMRALHYDISNELAIDIIFHSLHIGYDQFNLNYNMNSMEKSLTKLHGTKEK
;
A
#
# COMPACT_ATOMS: atom_id res chain seq x y z
N MET A 1 -1.46 8.09 37.40
CA MET A 1 -0.32 7.91 36.47
C MET A 1 -0.38 9.04 35.45
N ASP A 2 0.69 9.83 35.33
CA ASP A 2 0.73 11.01 34.45
C ASP A 2 0.86 10.58 32.98
N VAL A 3 0.02 11.13 32.10
CA VAL A 3 0.00 10.87 30.65
C VAL A 3 1.37 11.14 30.02
N LYS A 4 2.06 12.21 30.44
CA LYS A 4 3.42 12.53 29.98
C LYS A 4 4.41 11.43 30.35
N CYS A 5 4.31 10.92 31.58
CA CYS A 5 5.18 9.85 32.07
C CYS A 5 5.02 8.59 31.22
N VAL A 6 3.78 8.18 30.92
CA VAL A 6 3.47 7.03 30.06
C VAL A 6 4.04 7.19 28.65
N MET A 7 3.88 8.39 28.07
CA MET A 7 4.40 8.68 26.73
C MET A 7 5.92 8.61 26.69
N LEU A 8 6.61 9.22 27.66
CA LEU A 8 8.07 9.22 27.74
C LEU A 8 8.65 7.81 27.95
N THR A 9 8.00 6.97 28.77
CA THR A 9 8.43 5.58 28.99
C THR A 9 8.22 4.69 27.77
N SER A 10 7.24 5.02 26.92
CA SER A 10 6.93 4.23 25.71
C SER A 10 7.74 4.66 24.49
N ILE A 11 8.36 5.84 24.55
CA ILE A 11 9.14 6.41 23.45
C ILE A 11 10.55 5.82 23.40
N THR A 12 11.08 5.62 22.19
CA THR A 12 12.46 5.17 22.02
C THR A 12 13.45 6.15 22.67
N PRO A 13 14.56 5.67 23.28
CA PRO A 13 15.54 6.53 23.94
C PRO A 13 16.09 7.67 23.06
N LYS A 14 16.16 7.45 21.74
CA LYS A 14 16.59 8.43 20.74
C LYS A 14 15.69 9.68 20.70
N LEU A 15 14.40 9.50 20.92
CA LEU A 15 13.40 10.58 20.89
C LEU A 15 13.10 11.15 22.28
N HIS A 16 13.51 10.47 23.35
CA HIS A 16 13.25 10.88 24.73
C HIS A 16 13.80 12.29 25.03
N LYS A 17 15.02 12.60 24.58
CA LYS A 17 15.65 13.92 24.78
C LYS A 17 14.89 15.06 24.10
N THR A 18 14.20 14.77 23.00
CA THR A 18 13.39 15.75 22.26
C THR A 18 12.10 16.12 23.01
N PHE A 19 11.55 15.18 23.79
CA PHE A 19 10.20 15.29 24.33
C PHE A 19 10.11 15.50 25.85
N ILE A 20 11.22 15.31 26.59
CA ILE A 20 11.23 15.35 28.06
C ILE A 20 10.73 16.69 28.65
N ASN A 21 10.95 17.79 27.96
CA ASN A 21 10.56 19.14 28.39
C ASN A 21 9.17 19.55 27.91
N LEU A 22 8.52 18.75 27.06
CA LEU A 22 7.19 19.05 26.53
C LEU A 22 6.10 18.51 27.47
N ASP A 23 4.93 19.13 27.42
CA ASP A 23 3.72 18.55 28.02
C ASP A 23 3.11 17.44 27.13
N ALA A 24 2.14 16.72 27.66
CA ALA A 24 1.53 15.59 26.94
C ALA A 24 0.88 16.00 25.59
N TYR A 25 0.29 17.20 25.51
CA TYR A 25 -0.34 17.69 24.29
C TYR A 25 0.72 18.02 23.23
N GLN A 26 1.78 18.72 23.64
CA GLN A 26 2.92 19.04 22.78
C GLN A 26 3.63 17.80 22.27
N ILE A 27 3.84 16.78 23.12
CA ILE A 27 4.42 15.49 22.70
C ILE A 27 3.56 14.86 21.59
N ILE A 28 2.23 14.79 21.77
CA ILE A 28 1.33 14.26 20.73
C ILE A 28 1.42 15.09 19.44
N SER A 29 1.44 16.42 19.55
CA SER A 29 1.50 17.32 18.39
C SER A 29 2.78 17.12 17.59
N GLU A 30 3.93 17.05 18.26
CA GLU A 30 5.22 16.83 17.60
C GLU A 30 5.32 15.44 16.99
N LEU A 31 4.84 14.39 17.68
CA LEU A 31 4.76 13.05 17.11
C LEU A 31 3.88 13.04 15.86
N LYS A 32 2.72 13.71 15.89
CA LYS A 32 1.87 13.84 14.71
C LYS A 32 2.63 14.52 13.58
N ASN A 33 3.30 15.64 13.83
CA ASN A 33 4.06 16.35 12.80
C ASN A 33 5.17 15.47 12.20
N MET A 34 6.00 14.86 13.04
CA MET A 34 7.13 14.04 12.60
C MET A 34 6.71 12.82 11.78
N PHE A 35 5.61 12.16 12.15
CA PHE A 35 5.18 10.92 11.49
C PHE A 35 4.14 11.13 10.39
N GLN A 36 3.36 12.23 10.42
CA GLN A 36 2.41 12.53 9.33
C GLN A 36 3.15 12.86 8.03
N ASP A 37 4.25 13.60 8.07
CA ASP A 37 4.99 13.91 6.85
C ASP A 37 5.67 12.67 6.27
N GLN A 38 6.21 11.78 7.11
CA GLN A 38 6.70 10.49 6.67
C GLN A 38 5.61 9.61 6.05
N ALA A 39 4.41 9.59 6.64
CA ALA A 39 3.28 8.85 6.09
C ALA A 39 2.85 9.39 4.72
N LYS A 40 2.82 10.73 4.54
CA LYS A 40 2.55 11.36 3.25
C LYS A 40 3.59 11.00 2.19
N ILE A 41 4.89 11.03 2.55
CA ILE A 41 5.99 10.66 1.64
C ILE A 41 5.86 9.19 1.24
N LYS A 42 5.72 8.27 2.21
CA LYS A 42 5.55 6.84 1.93
C LYS A 42 4.32 6.54 1.07
N ARG A 43 3.21 7.25 1.32
CA ARG A 43 2.01 7.15 0.49
C ARG A 43 2.29 7.57 -0.94
N PHE A 44 2.90 8.74 -1.13
CA PHE A 44 3.26 9.25 -2.45
C PHE A 44 4.18 8.28 -3.20
N GLU A 45 5.22 7.77 -2.55
CA GLU A 45 6.14 6.80 -3.15
C GLU A 45 5.44 5.50 -3.53
N THR A 46 4.56 4.99 -2.66
CA THR A 46 3.78 3.77 -2.94
C THR A 46 2.82 3.98 -4.11
N GLN A 47 2.12 5.12 -4.15
CA GLN A 47 1.25 5.49 -5.27
C GLN A 47 2.03 5.61 -6.58
N ARG A 48 3.20 6.25 -6.54
CA ARG A 48 4.10 6.36 -7.70
C ARG A 48 4.51 4.97 -8.21
N LEU A 49 4.90 4.06 -7.31
CA LEU A 49 5.25 2.69 -7.67
C LEU A 49 4.07 1.93 -8.29
N ILE A 50 2.84 2.09 -7.77
CA ILE A 50 1.64 1.48 -8.34
C ILE A 50 1.43 1.95 -9.79
N LEU A 51 1.51 3.25 -10.03
CA LEU A 51 1.29 3.83 -11.36
C LEU A 51 2.38 3.46 -12.37
N GLN A 52 3.63 3.34 -11.92
CA GLN A 52 4.78 3.05 -12.77
C GLN A 52 5.02 1.55 -12.97
N THR A 53 4.45 0.68 -12.13
CA THR A 53 4.58 -0.77 -12.29
C THR A 53 3.78 -1.21 -13.50
N LYS A 54 4.47 -1.56 -14.58
CA LYS A 54 3.93 -2.15 -15.80
C LYS A 54 4.57 -3.52 -16.02
N ILE A 55 3.82 -4.46 -16.58
CA ILE A 55 4.36 -5.75 -16.98
C ILE A 55 5.04 -5.62 -18.35
N ASN A 56 6.20 -6.24 -18.54
CA ASN A 56 6.80 -6.36 -19.86
C ASN A 56 6.19 -7.55 -20.62
N LYS A 57 6.26 -7.50 -21.94
CA LYS A 57 5.77 -8.60 -22.78
C LYS A 57 6.53 -9.89 -22.45
N GLY A 58 5.79 -10.95 -22.12
CA GLY A 58 6.34 -12.28 -21.82
C GLY A 58 6.67 -12.50 -20.34
N GLU A 59 6.47 -11.50 -19.48
CA GLU A 59 6.55 -11.72 -18.03
C GLU A 59 5.29 -12.40 -17.49
N PRO A 60 5.38 -13.22 -16.42
CA PRO A 60 4.21 -13.83 -15.81
C PRO A 60 3.30 -12.81 -15.12
N VAL A 61 2.03 -12.78 -15.51
CA VAL A 61 0.96 -11.98 -14.91
C VAL A 61 0.80 -12.32 -13.43
N SER A 62 0.94 -13.58 -13.05
CA SER A 62 0.84 -14.01 -11.64
C SER A 62 1.88 -13.32 -10.74
N ALA A 63 3.14 -13.26 -11.17
CA ALA A 63 4.22 -12.58 -10.45
C ALA A 63 3.96 -11.06 -10.35
N HIS A 64 3.46 -10.47 -11.44
CA HIS A 64 3.08 -9.06 -11.49
C HIS A 64 1.92 -8.72 -10.54
N VAL A 65 0.86 -9.54 -10.54
CA VAL A 65 -0.28 -9.42 -9.61
C VAL A 65 0.20 -9.50 -8.17
N LEU A 66 1.11 -10.43 -7.85
CA LEU A 66 1.65 -10.56 -6.50
C LEU A 66 2.42 -9.31 -6.06
N LYS A 67 3.21 -8.71 -6.96
CA LYS A 67 3.90 -7.43 -6.71
C LYS A 67 2.90 -6.31 -6.43
N MET A 68 1.84 -6.19 -7.23
CA MET A 68 0.79 -5.19 -7.04
C MET A 68 0.03 -5.37 -5.72
N ILE A 69 -0.27 -6.62 -5.32
CA ILE A 69 -0.85 -6.94 -4.01
C ILE A 69 0.04 -6.43 -2.87
N GLY A 70 1.36 -6.59 -2.99
CA GLY A 70 2.32 -6.06 -2.02
C GLY A 70 2.21 -4.53 -1.87
N LEU A 71 2.12 -3.81 -2.99
CA LEU A 71 1.95 -2.35 -2.98
C LEU A 71 0.60 -1.92 -2.38
N PHE A 72 -0.49 -2.65 -2.66
CA PHE A 72 -1.79 -2.37 -2.06
C PHE A 72 -1.81 -2.63 -0.54
N LYS A 73 -1.09 -3.65 -0.07
CA LYS A 73 -0.89 -3.87 1.38
C LYS A 73 -0.14 -2.72 2.04
N ASN A 74 0.85 -2.13 1.36
CA ASN A 74 1.55 -0.94 1.87
C ASN A 74 0.60 0.27 1.99
N MET A 75 -0.30 0.46 1.02
CA MET A 75 -1.33 1.52 1.10
C MET A 75 -2.29 1.30 2.28
N ARG A 76 -2.77 0.06 2.49
CA ARG A 76 -3.60 -0.31 3.65
C ARG A 76 -2.88 -0.05 4.98
N ALA A 77 -1.59 -0.36 5.08
CA ALA A 77 -0.79 -0.10 6.29
C ALA A 77 -0.68 1.40 6.62
N LEU A 78 -0.90 2.28 5.63
CA LEU A 78 -0.98 3.74 5.79
C LEU A 78 -2.43 4.24 5.97
N HIS A 79 -3.39 3.34 6.16
CA HIS A 79 -4.83 3.62 6.25
C HIS A 79 -5.48 4.13 4.95
N TYR A 80 -4.89 3.79 3.79
CA TYR A 80 -5.47 4.06 2.47
C TYR A 80 -5.85 2.75 1.80
N ASP A 81 -7.04 2.25 2.13
CA ASP A 81 -7.55 1.03 1.50
C ASP A 81 -7.90 1.25 0.03
N ILE A 82 -7.49 0.30 -0.80
CA ILE A 82 -7.88 0.23 -2.21
C ILE A 82 -8.95 -0.86 -2.30
N SER A 83 -10.12 -0.50 -2.83
CA SER A 83 -11.21 -1.46 -3.02
C SER A 83 -10.74 -2.58 -3.97
N ASN A 84 -11.30 -3.78 -3.79
CA ASN A 84 -10.94 -4.93 -4.63
C ASN A 84 -11.21 -4.66 -6.13
N GLU A 85 -12.30 -3.95 -6.44
CA GLU A 85 -12.62 -3.52 -7.81
C GLU A 85 -11.53 -2.60 -8.38
N LEU A 86 -11.19 -1.53 -7.68
CA LEU A 86 -10.16 -0.58 -8.13
C LEU A 86 -8.78 -1.25 -8.23
N ALA A 87 -8.45 -2.16 -7.32
CA ALA A 87 -7.21 -2.93 -7.36
C ALA A 87 -7.10 -3.77 -8.65
N ILE A 88 -8.21 -4.39 -9.08
CA ILE A 88 -8.28 -5.16 -10.32
C ILE A 88 -8.13 -4.25 -11.53
N ASP A 89 -8.83 -3.11 -11.55
CA ASP A 89 -8.73 -2.15 -12.65
C ASP A 89 -7.32 -1.58 -12.82
N ILE A 90 -6.66 -1.25 -11.70
CA ILE A 90 -5.27 -0.79 -11.68
C ILE A 90 -4.34 -1.88 -12.23
N ILE A 91 -4.54 -3.14 -11.84
CA ILE A 91 -3.74 -4.25 -12.37
C ILE A 91 -3.99 -4.39 -13.88
N PHE A 92 -5.23 -4.35 -14.35
CA PHE A 92 -5.49 -4.43 -15.79
C PHE A 92 -4.86 -3.29 -16.57
N HIS A 93 -4.95 -2.06 -16.06
CA HIS A 93 -4.28 -0.90 -16.67
C HIS A 93 -2.75 -1.03 -16.70
N SER A 94 -2.17 -1.82 -15.80
CA SER A 94 -0.73 -2.07 -15.77
C SER A 94 -0.24 -3.17 -16.72
N LEU A 95 -1.17 -3.94 -17.31
CA LEU A 95 -0.81 -4.98 -18.26
C LEU A 95 -0.42 -4.38 -19.62
N HIS A 96 0.50 -5.04 -20.31
CA HIS A 96 0.86 -4.70 -21.68
C HIS A 96 -0.30 -5.06 -22.63
N ILE A 97 -0.48 -4.32 -23.73
CA ILE A 97 -1.55 -4.55 -24.72
C ILE A 97 -1.58 -5.99 -25.28
N GLY A 98 -0.44 -6.68 -25.23
CA GLY A 98 -0.34 -8.11 -25.58
C GLY A 98 -1.12 -9.07 -24.68
N TYR A 99 -1.72 -8.61 -23.58
CA TYR A 99 -2.52 -9.41 -22.65
C TYR A 99 -4.04 -9.18 -22.80
N ASP A 100 -4.51 -8.55 -23.88
CA ASP A 100 -5.94 -8.31 -24.12
C ASP A 100 -6.79 -9.59 -24.07
N GLN A 101 -6.27 -10.71 -24.60
CA GLN A 101 -6.96 -12.01 -24.54
C GLN A 101 -7.08 -12.52 -23.10
N PHE A 102 -6.07 -12.29 -22.25
CA PHE A 102 -6.13 -12.62 -20.83
C PHE A 102 -7.20 -11.78 -20.11
N ASN A 103 -7.28 -10.48 -20.41
CA ASN A 103 -8.29 -9.58 -19.85
C ASN A 103 -9.71 -10.01 -20.20
N LEU A 104 -9.95 -10.36 -21.47
CA LEU A 104 -11.23 -10.88 -21.94
C LEU A 104 -11.59 -12.20 -21.25
N ASN A 105 -10.63 -13.13 -21.14
CA ASN A 105 -10.83 -14.43 -20.50
C ASN A 105 -11.16 -14.28 -19.00
N TYR A 106 -10.50 -13.38 -18.28
CA TYR A 106 -10.82 -13.13 -16.87
C TYR A 106 -12.21 -12.49 -16.71
N ASN A 107 -12.52 -11.48 -17.53
CA ASN A 107 -13.79 -10.77 -17.45
C ASN A 107 -15.00 -11.66 -17.76
N MET A 108 -14.88 -12.60 -18.70
CA MET A 108 -15.98 -13.50 -19.05
C MET A 108 -16.17 -14.69 -18.10
N ASN A 109 -15.11 -15.20 -17.47
CA ASN A 109 -15.15 -16.43 -16.65
C ASN A 109 -15.31 -16.16 -15.14
N SER A 110 -15.66 -14.94 -14.76
CA SER A 110 -15.64 -14.49 -13.37
C SER A 110 -16.96 -13.92 -12.90
N MET A 111 -17.83 -14.79 -12.34
CA MET A 111 -19.01 -14.35 -11.57
C MET A 111 -18.63 -13.52 -10.33
N GLU A 112 -17.46 -13.77 -9.73
CA GLU A 112 -16.93 -13.00 -8.60
C GLU A 112 -15.45 -12.66 -8.87
N LYS A 113 -15.17 -11.37 -9.08
CA LYS A 113 -13.83 -10.85 -9.41
C LYS A 113 -13.01 -10.64 -8.13
N SER A 114 -11.84 -11.26 -8.01
CA SER A 114 -10.96 -11.10 -6.84
C SER A 114 -9.47 -11.19 -7.21
N LEU A 115 -8.63 -10.50 -6.44
CA LEU A 115 -7.17 -10.53 -6.61
C LEU A 115 -6.59 -11.95 -6.53
N THR A 116 -7.16 -12.82 -5.68
CA THR A 116 -6.73 -14.22 -5.54
C THR A 116 -6.98 -15.02 -6.82
N LYS A 117 -8.14 -14.80 -7.46
CA LYS A 117 -8.47 -15.44 -8.73
C LYS A 117 -7.62 -14.91 -9.87
N LEU A 118 -7.37 -13.60 -9.88
CA LEU A 118 -6.50 -12.96 -10.87
C LEU A 118 -5.08 -13.55 -10.81
N HIS A 119 -4.53 -13.76 -9.61
CA HIS A 119 -3.24 -14.41 -9.40
C HIS A 119 -3.22 -15.88 -9.89
N GLY A 120 -4.30 -16.62 -9.69
CA GLY A 120 -4.40 -18.05 -10.06
C GLY A 120 -4.78 -18.31 -11.52
N THR A 121 -5.07 -17.28 -12.32
CA THR A 121 -5.51 -17.45 -13.71
C THR A 121 -4.32 -17.86 -14.58
N LYS A 122 -4.44 -19.00 -15.27
CA LYS A 122 -3.37 -19.49 -16.16
C LYS A 122 -3.34 -18.64 -17.43
N GLU A 123 -2.14 -18.19 -17.80
CA GLU A 123 -1.84 -17.70 -19.14
C GLU A 123 -1.94 -18.90 -20.10
N LYS A 124 -2.88 -18.86 -21.04
CA LYS A 124 -3.00 -19.83 -22.14
C LYS A 124 -2.68 -19.12 -23.43
#